data_AF-A0A9D2LYZ0-F1
#
_entry.id   AF-A0A9D2LYZ0-F1
#
_cell.length_a   1.000
_cell.length_b   1.000
_cell.length_c   1.000
_cell.angle_alpha   90.00
_cell.angle_beta   90.00
_cell.angle_gamma   90.00
#
_symmetry.space_group_name_H-M   'P 1'
#
loop_
_entity.id
_entity.type
_entity.pdbx_description
1 polymer ?
#
loop_
_entity_poly.entity_id
_entity_poly.type
_entity_poly.pdbx_seq_one_letter_code
_entity_poly.pdbx_strand_id
1 'polypeptide(L)'
;MIRLVQGEGEKRRLLALCEKTPFGCKIASIANSYGFDKSFANFWLNTEEDVVYCLVDGAMLLSGTVLQGDASREFLHVVGAREVLCAVRNAEAMNLTPTQVGDVLKHTQEPGDLPKELPPSVNIREIYTLLEKAGMIGEFEPFYLDLSHKLRHNEALALTERGPEGLRACAVVSSISQRGAILSALAVREGMRRQGLGSRLVRRAESYFPGKMLYVFREQHKNKEFYKSLGFTKTDTWVHSLL
;
A
#
# COMPACT_ATOMS: atom_id res chain seq x y z
N MET A 1 16.97 19.94 4.53
CA MET A 1 16.69 20.45 3.17
C MET A 1 16.01 19.36 2.33
N ILE A 2 14.88 19.69 1.70
CA ILE A 2 14.14 18.80 0.79
C ILE A 2 14.72 18.92 -0.62
N ARG A 3 15.01 17.80 -1.28
CA ARG A 3 15.60 17.74 -2.63
C ARG A 3 14.94 16.68 -3.49
N LEU A 4 14.80 16.96 -4.78
CA LEU A 4 14.31 15.99 -5.76
C LEU A 4 15.36 14.90 -5.96
N VAL A 5 14.93 13.64 -5.96
CA VAL A 5 15.83 12.50 -6.13
C VAL A 5 16.18 12.33 -7.61
N GLN A 6 17.46 12.51 -7.95
CA GLN A 6 17.94 12.37 -9.32
C GLN A 6 19.09 11.37 -9.44
N GLY A 7 20.02 11.38 -8.48
CA GLY A 7 21.22 10.54 -8.53
C GLY A 7 21.01 9.10 -8.05
N GLU A 8 21.80 8.16 -8.58
CA GLU A 8 21.77 6.74 -8.17
C GLU A 8 22.08 6.52 -6.67
N GLY A 9 22.87 7.41 -6.06
CA GLY A 9 23.10 7.37 -4.60
C GLY A 9 21.85 7.74 -3.80
N GLU A 10 21.10 8.74 -4.27
CA GLU A 10 19.87 9.23 -3.63
C GLU A 10 18.74 8.23 -3.80
N LYS A 11 18.58 7.64 -4.99
CA LYS A 11 17.60 6.57 -5.24
C LYS A 11 17.81 5.39 -4.29
N ARG A 12 19.06 4.93 -4.14
CA ARG A 12 19.41 3.86 -3.19
C ARG A 12 19.11 4.25 -1.75
N ARG A 13 19.44 5.50 -1.34
CA ARG A 13 19.12 6.00 0.00
C ARG A 13 17.61 6.06 0.25
N LEU A 14 16.84 6.56 -0.72
CA LEU A 14 15.38 6.64 -0.63
C LEU A 14 14.77 5.24 -0.44
N LEU A 15 15.16 4.27 -1.27
CA LEU A 15 14.66 2.90 -1.15
C LEU A 15 15.03 2.30 0.21
N ALA A 16 16.27 2.48 0.68
CA ALA A 16 16.71 1.99 1.99
C ALA A 16 15.89 2.60 3.16
N LEU A 17 15.52 3.87 3.07
CA LEU A 17 14.63 4.52 4.05
C LEU A 17 13.20 3.99 3.96
N CYS A 18 12.71 3.73 2.76
CA CYS A 18 11.37 3.20 2.52
C CYS A 18 11.17 1.80 3.12
N GLU A 19 12.21 0.97 3.17
CA GLU A 19 12.12 -0.37 3.77
C GLU A 19 11.87 -0.37 5.30
N LYS A 20 11.94 0.80 5.96
CA LYS A 20 11.74 0.93 7.40
C LYS A 20 10.28 1.07 7.82
N THR A 21 9.37 1.43 6.92
CA THR A 21 7.99 1.78 7.28
C THR A 21 6.96 1.20 6.29
N PRO A 22 5.70 1.00 6.72
CA PRO A 22 4.63 0.57 5.83
C PRO A 22 4.28 1.60 4.75
N PHE A 23 4.44 2.90 5.03
CA PHE A 23 4.26 3.96 4.04
C PHE A 23 5.38 3.93 3.00
N GLY A 24 6.61 3.71 3.48
CA GLY A 24 7.77 3.52 2.62
C GLY A 24 7.61 2.31 1.71
N CYS A 25 7.00 1.21 2.17
CA CYS A 25 6.68 0.07 1.32
C CYS A 25 5.79 0.46 0.11
N LYS A 26 4.81 1.37 0.29
CA LYS A 26 4.03 1.93 -0.86
C LYS A 26 4.93 2.72 -1.80
N ILE A 27 5.75 3.62 -1.26
CA ILE A 27 6.63 4.50 -2.04
C ILE A 27 7.66 3.69 -2.84
N ALA A 28 8.33 2.73 -2.19
CA ALA A 28 9.29 1.83 -2.83
C ALA A 28 8.64 1.01 -3.93
N SER A 29 7.41 0.52 -3.73
CA SER A 29 6.68 -0.18 -4.77
C SER A 29 6.42 0.70 -6.00
N ILE A 30 6.03 1.96 -5.82
CA ILE A 30 5.82 2.89 -6.95
C ILE A 30 7.16 3.13 -7.68
N ALA A 31 8.23 3.39 -6.93
CA ALA A 31 9.55 3.63 -7.49
C ALA A 31 10.10 2.42 -8.27
N ASN A 32 9.89 1.20 -7.77
CA ASN A 32 10.30 -0.03 -8.47
C ASN A 32 9.46 -0.26 -9.73
N SER A 33 8.14 -0.05 -9.64
CA SER A 33 7.23 -0.28 -10.77
C SER A 33 7.40 0.70 -11.90
N TYR A 34 7.50 1.98 -11.57
CA TYR A 34 7.42 3.03 -12.57
C TYR A 34 8.76 3.69 -12.83
N GLY A 35 9.75 3.50 -11.96
CA GLY A 35 10.99 4.23 -12.00
C GLY A 35 10.87 5.64 -11.40
N PHE A 36 11.93 6.42 -11.56
CA PHE A 36 12.06 7.80 -11.06
C PHE A 36 11.95 8.84 -12.18
N ASP A 37 11.63 8.42 -13.40
CA ASP A 37 11.65 9.23 -14.62
C ASP A 37 10.25 9.63 -15.11
N LYS A 38 9.18 9.23 -14.42
CA LYS A 38 7.80 9.48 -14.84
C LYS A 38 7.29 10.81 -14.32
N SER A 39 6.68 11.60 -15.19
CA SER A 39 6.13 12.91 -14.84
C SER A 39 5.01 12.84 -13.79
N PHE A 40 4.24 11.74 -13.76
CA PHE A 40 3.14 11.56 -12.81
C PHE A 40 3.62 11.10 -11.42
N ALA A 41 4.88 10.68 -11.27
CA ALA A 41 5.44 10.16 -10.02
C ALA A 41 6.78 10.84 -9.69
N ASN A 42 6.77 11.74 -8.71
CA ASN A 42 7.95 12.51 -8.31
C ASN A 42 8.36 12.14 -6.88
N PHE A 43 9.67 12.10 -6.63
CA PHE A 43 10.24 11.62 -5.38
C PHE A 43 11.22 12.63 -4.80
N TRP A 44 11.04 12.99 -3.53
CA TRP A 44 11.94 13.88 -2.81
C TRP A 44 12.42 13.25 -1.51
N LEU A 45 13.58 13.71 -1.06
CA LEU A 45 14.19 13.32 0.20
C LEU A 45 14.50 14.58 1.02
N ASN A 46 14.06 14.60 2.29
CA ASN A 46 14.62 15.49 3.29
C ASN A 46 15.84 14.82 3.90
N THR A 47 17.04 15.30 3.56
CA THR A 47 18.30 14.67 3.99
C THR A 47 18.64 14.89 5.46
N GLU A 48 18.01 15.85 6.12
CA GLU A 48 18.21 16.16 7.54
C GLU A 48 17.32 15.30 8.44
N GLU A 49 16.09 15.04 8.00
CA GLU A 49 15.08 14.30 8.77
C GLU A 49 14.89 12.85 8.30
N ASP A 50 15.56 12.44 7.23
CA ASP A 50 15.38 11.14 6.57
C ASP A 50 13.90 10.86 6.17
N VAL A 51 13.18 11.92 5.77
CA VAL A 51 11.78 11.83 5.31
C VAL A 51 11.74 11.72 3.79
N VAL A 52 11.01 10.72 3.31
CA VAL A 52 10.75 10.49 1.89
C VAL A 52 9.35 11.01 1.55
N TYR A 53 9.27 11.75 0.46
CA TYR A 53 8.04 12.28 -0.13
C TYR A 53 7.86 11.68 -1.52
N CYS A 54 6.65 11.22 -1.84
CA CYS A 54 6.31 10.70 -3.15
C CYS A 54 4.97 11.31 -3.58
N LEU A 55 4.99 12.14 -4.62
CA LEU A 55 3.78 12.66 -5.25
C LEU A 55 3.44 11.77 -6.43
N VAL A 56 2.26 11.13 -6.39
CA VAL A 56 1.73 10.30 -7.46
C VAL A 56 0.30 10.72 -7.78
N ASP A 57 0.03 11.12 -9.02
CA ASP A 57 -1.31 11.54 -9.48
C ASP A 57 -2.00 12.60 -8.60
N GLY A 58 -1.21 13.48 -7.96
CA GLY A 58 -1.71 14.52 -7.04
C GLY A 58 -1.83 14.08 -5.58
N ALA A 59 -1.64 12.80 -5.28
CA ALA A 59 -1.60 12.26 -3.93
C ALA A 59 -0.17 12.21 -3.38
N MET A 60 0.06 12.83 -2.23
CA MET A 60 1.34 12.82 -1.53
C MET A 60 1.43 11.67 -0.53
N LEU A 61 2.44 10.82 -0.66
CA LEU A 61 2.80 9.79 0.31
C LEU A 61 4.04 10.23 1.10
N LEU A 62 4.00 10.07 2.42
CA LEU A 62 5.15 10.38 3.29
C LEU A 62 5.61 9.15 4.08
N SER A 63 6.91 8.92 4.08
CA SER A 63 7.57 7.92 4.94
C SER A 63 8.69 8.55 5.75
N GLY A 64 8.65 8.37 7.06
CA GLY A 64 9.60 8.96 8.01
C GLY A 64 8.88 9.68 9.15
N THR A 65 9.59 10.58 9.82
CA THR A 65 9.05 11.44 10.88
C THR A 65 9.39 12.88 10.53
N VAL A 66 8.35 13.68 10.28
CA VAL A 66 8.48 15.11 9.99
C VAL A 66 8.74 15.85 11.31
N LEU A 67 9.81 16.65 11.36
CA LEU A 67 10.12 17.50 12.51
C LEU A 67 9.73 18.96 12.25
N GLN A 68 9.97 19.46 11.03
CA GLN A 68 9.58 20.81 10.61
C GLN A 68 8.24 20.80 9.85
N GLY A 69 7.15 20.73 10.61
CA GLY A 69 5.79 20.62 10.07
C GLY A 69 5.39 21.71 9.09
N ASP A 70 5.62 22.98 9.41
CA ASP A 70 5.23 24.11 8.57
C ASP A 70 5.95 24.11 7.22
N ALA A 71 7.27 23.86 7.23
CA ALA A 71 8.07 23.78 6.01
C ALA A 71 7.64 22.61 5.12
N SER A 72 7.37 21.43 5.72
CA SER A 72 6.83 20.29 4.98
C SER A 72 5.46 20.57 4.38
N ARG A 73 4.57 21.22 5.13
CA ARG A 73 3.24 21.60 4.64
C ARG A 73 3.32 22.59 3.48
N GLU A 74 4.13 23.63 3.60
CA GLU A 74 4.33 24.61 2.53
C GLU A 74 4.89 23.92 1.28
N PHE A 75 5.86 23.03 1.44
CA PHE A 75 6.41 22.23 0.35
C PHE A 75 5.32 21.41 -0.38
N LEU A 76 4.43 20.74 0.38
CA LEU A 76 3.29 19.98 -0.17
C LEU A 76 2.40 20.85 -1.09
N HIS A 77 2.10 22.08 -0.68
CA HIS A 77 1.33 23.02 -1.51
C HIS A 77 2.10 23.47 -2.76
N VAL A 78 3.38 23.81 -2.62
CA VAL A 78 4.22 24.29 -3.73
C VAL A 78 4.36 23.24 -4.84
N VAL A 79 4.47 21.96 -4.49
CA VAL A 79 4.56 20.86 -5.48
C VAL A 79 3.19 20.45 -6.05
N GLY A 80 2.10 21.08 -5.61
CA GLY A 80 0.76 20.83 -6.14
C GLY A 80 0.10 19.54 -5.65
N ALA A 81 0.44 19.07 -4.44
CA ALA A 81 -0.27 17.96 -3.82
C ALA A 81 -1.71 18.38 -3.46
N ARG A 82 -2.68 17.53 -3.78
CA ARG A 82 -4.12 17.75 -3.50
C ARG A 82 -4.58 17.01 -2.26
N GLU A 83 -3.96 15.86 -2.01
CA GLU A 83 -4.24 15.03 -0.86
C GLU A 83 -2.95 14.41 -0.34
N VAL A 84 -3.00 13.92 0.89
CA VAL A 84 -1.85 13.32 1.55
C VAL A 84 -2.25 12.08 2.34
N LEU A 85 -1.43 11.03 2.23
CA LEU A 85 -1.48 9.83 3.05
C LEU A 85 -0.18 9.70 3.84
N CYS A 86 -0.27 9.81 5.17
CA CYS A 86 0.89 9.76 6.04
C CYS A 86 0.58 9.11 7.39
N ALA A 87 1.60 8.90 8.21
CA ALA A 87 1.41 8.50 9.59
C ALA A 87 0.77 9.65 10.40
N VAL A 88 -0.06 9.31 11.39
CA VAL A 88 -0.80 10.30 12.21
C VAL A 88 0.11 11.38 12.79
N ARG A 89 1.30 11.02 13.29
CA ARG A 89 2.31 11.95 13.82
C ARG A 89 2.74 13.02 12.81
N ASN A 90 2.80 12.67 11.52
CA ASN A 90 3.19 13.60 10.47
C ASN A 90 2.03 14.54 10.12
N ALA A 91 0.79 14.03 10.14
CA ALA A 91 -0.39 14.87 9.97
C ALA A 91 -0.51 15.89 11.12
N GLU A 92 -0.27 15.46 12.36
CA GLU A 92 -0.24 16.32 13.55
C GLU A 92 0.89 17.36 13.44
N ALA A 93 2.11 16.95 13.10
CA ALA A 93 3.24 17.87 12.92
C ALA A 93 2.93 18.95 11.89
N MET A 94 2.27 18.58 10.77
CA MET A 94 1.90 19.50 9.69
C MET A 94 0.56 20.24 9.94
N ASN A 95 -0.08 20.08 11.10
CA ASN A 95 -1.40 20.67 11.41
C ASN A 95 -2.46 20.39 10.32
N LEU A 96 -2.52 19.15 9.85
CA LEU A 96 -3.49 18.71 8.84
C LEU A 96 -4.78 18.21 9.49
N THR A 97 -5.91 18.42 8.81
CA THR A 97 -7.21 17.92 9.27
C THR A 97 -7.50 16.57 8.60
N PRO A 98 -7.57 15.45 9.36
CA PRO A 98 -7.87 14.14 8.80
C PRO A 98 -9.27 14.09 8.18
N THR A 99 -9.36 13.65 6.92
CA THR A 99 -10.63 13.28 6.29
C THR A 99 -10.94 11.80 6.48
N GLN A 100 -9.90 10.97 6.56
CA GLN A 100 -10.01 9.56 6.93
C GLN A 100 -8.82 9.15 7.80
N VAL A 101 -9.03 8.13 8.61
CA VAL A 101 -8.02 7.58 9.51
C VAL A 101 -8.20 6.07 9.61
N GLY A 102 -7.14 5.37 9.97
CA GLY A 102 -7.22 3.95 10.25
C GLY A 102 -5.94 3.39 10.86
N ASP A 103 -6.00 2.12 11.26
CA ASP A 103 -4.84 1.44 11.82
C ASP A 103 -4.00 0.84 10.69
N VAL A 104 -2.68 0.97 10.79
CA VAL A 104 -1.77 0.14 10.01
C VAL A 104 -1.47 -1.11 10.83
N LEU A 105 -1.82 -2.26 10.27
CA LEU A 105 -1.55 -3.55 10.86
C LEU A 105 -0.34 -4.20 10.20
N LYS A 106 0.36 -5.06 10.94
CA LYS A 106 1.48 -5.87 10.45
C LYS A 106 1.36 -7.32 10.90
N HIS A 107 1.86 -8.22 10.06
CA HIS A 107 2.13 -9.60 10.41
C HIS A 107 3.46 -10.03 9.78
N THR A 108 4.42 -10.43 10.61
CA THR A 108 5.75 -10.84 10.16
C THR A 108 5.70 -12.29 9.71
N GLN A 109 6.11 -12.56 8.48
CA GLN A 109 6.17 -13.92 7.96
C GLN A 109 7.48 -14.57 8.38
N GLU A 110 7.41 -15.82 8.81
CA GLU A 110 8.59 -16.61 9.06
C GLU A 110 9.41 -16.79 7.77
N PRO A 111 10.75 -16.87 7.87
CA PRO A 111 11.58 -17.26 6.74
C PRO A 111 11.16 -18.64 6.22
N GLY A 112 11.23 -18.83 4.90
CA GLY A 112 10.85 -20.09 4.28
C GLY A 112 10.97 -20.03 2.77
N ASP A 113 10.62 -21.13 2.13
CA ASP A 113 10.61 -21.23 0.68
C ASP A 113 9.35 -20.60 0.09
N LEU A 114 9.49 -20.01 -1.09
CA LEU A 114 8.34 -19.61 -1.88
C LEU A 114 7.51 -20.84 -2.26
N PRO A 115 6.18 -20.71 -2.40
CA PRO A 115 5.34 -21.78 -2.92
C PRO A 115 5.86 -22.20 -4.30
N LYS A 116 5.91 -23.51 -4.55
CA LYS A 116 6.31 -24.04 -5.87
C LYS A 116 5.32 -23.67 -6.97
N GLU A 117 4.08 -23.38 -6.60
CA GLU A 117 3.03 -22.96 -7.51
C GLU A 117 3.16 -21.47 -7.83
N LEU A 118 3.32 -21.16 -9.12
CA LEU A 118 3.20 -19.79 -9.61
C LEU A 118 1.85 -19.19 -9.21
N PRO A 119 1.79 -17.87 -8.94
CA PRO A 119 0.52 -17.20 -8.77
C PRO A 119 -0.43 -17.50 -9.93
N PRO A 120 -1.69 -17.84 -9.66
CA PRO A 120 -2.64 -18.13 -10.73
C PRO A 120 -2.86 -16.90 -11.61
N SER A 121 -3.15 -17.11 -12.89
CA SER A 121 -3.63 -16.00 -13.72
C SER A 121 -4.99 -15.52 -13.21
N VAL A 122 -5.15 -14.20 -13.12
CA VAL A 122 -6.37 -13.59 -12.60
C VAL A 122 -7.08 -12.78 -13.68
N ASN A 123 -8.41 -12.70 -13.55
CA ASN A 123 -9.20 -11.76 -14.33
C ASN A 123 -9.37 -10.45 -13.54
N ILE A 124 -8.62 -9.42 -13.92
CA ILE A 124 -8.64 -8.10 -13.25
C ILE A 124 -10.03 -7.47 -13.28
N ARG A 125 -10.82 -7.68 -14.35
CA ARG A 125 -12.18 -7.15 -14.45
C ARG A 125 -13.10 -7.79 -13.41
N GLU A 126 -12.98 -9.10 -13.17
CA GLU A 126 -13.78 -9.76 -12.12
C GLU A 126 -13.40 -9.27 -10.72
N ILE A 127 -12.10 -9.07 -10.47
CA ILE A 127 -11.61 -8.49 -9.21
C ILE A 127 -12.22 -7.09 -9.03
N TYR A 128 -12.12 -6.23 -10.04
CA TYR A 128 -12.72 -4.90 -10.00
C TYR A 128 -14.22 -4.96 -9.68
N THR A 129 -15.00 -5.77 -10.41
CA THR A 129 -16.45 -5.89 -10.20
C THR A 129 -16.78 -6.33 -8.77
N LEU A 130 -15.98 -7.21 -8.17
CA LEU A 130 -16.18 -7.63 -6.78
C LEU A 130 -15.83 -6.53 -5.78
N LEU A 131 -14.74 -5.78 -6.03
CA LEU A 131 -14.32 -4.66 -5.19
C LEU A 131 -15.29 -3.47 -5.28
N GLU A 132 -15.81 -3.19 -6.47
CA GLU A 132 -16.81 -2.15 -6.75
C GLU A 132 -18.11 -2.45 -6.00
N LYS A 133 -18.62 -3.69 -6.09
CA LYS A 133 -19.79 -4.13 -5.31
C LYS A 133 -19.57 -4.07 -3.80
N ALA A 134 -18.32 -4.14 -3.34
CA ALA A 134 -17.96 -3.99 -1.93
C ALA A 134 -17.73 -2.53 -1.51
N GLY A 135 -17.81 -1.57 -2.44
CA GLY A 135 -17.54 -0.15 -2.19
C GLY A 135 -16.09 0.14 -1.83
N MET A 136 -15.14 -0.64 -2.35
CA MET A 136 -13.71 -0.59 -1.96
C MET A 136 -12.81 0.07 -3.01
N ILE A 137 -13.36 0.52 -4.14
CA ILE A 137 -12.57 0.97 -5.29
C ILE A 137 -13.26 2.11 -6.01
N GLY A 138 -12.43 2.97 -6.63
CA GLY A 138 -12.88 4.06 -7.50
C GLY A 138 -12.95 3.61 -8.97
N GLU A 139 -12.41 4.44 -9.86
CA GLU A 139 -12.50 4.24 -11.31
C GLU A 139 -11.80 2.97 -11.81
N PHE A 140 -12.40 2.34 -12.82
CA PHE A 140 -11.89 1.10 -13.42
C PHE A 140 -10.53 1.26 -14.12
N GLU A 141 -10.37 2.30 -14.94
CA GLU A 141 -9.21 2.41 -15.84
C GLU A 141 -7.88 2.60 -15.08
N PRO A 142 -7.75 3.54 -14.13
CA PRO A 142 -6.52 3.67 -13.33
C PRO A 142 -6.18 2.38 -12.58
N PHE A 143 -7.18 1.72 -11.98
CA PHE A 143 -6.99 0.45 -11.29
C PHE A 143 -6.50 -0.66 -12.22
N TYR A 144 -7.14 -0.80 -13.38
CA TYR A 144 -6.81 -1.85 -14.34
C TYR A 144 -5.38 -1.68 -14.86
N LEU A 145 -4.99 -0.45 -15.22
CA LEU A 145 -3.66 -0.14 -15.71
C LEU A 145 -2.59 -0.39 -14.64
N ASP A 146 -2.80 0.08 -13.40
CA ASP A 146 -1.86 -0.13 -12.28
C ASP A 146 -1.66 -1.62 -11.96
N LEU A 147 -2.77 -2.35 -11.74
CA LEU A 147 -2.69 -3.74 -11.35
C LEU A 147 -2.16 -4.62 -12.48
N SER A 148 -2.58 -4.37 -13.74
CA SER A 148 -2.06 -5.10 -14.90
C SER A 148 -0.56 -4.88 -15.09
N HIS A 149 -0.09 -3.65 -14.92
CA HIS A 149 1.32 -3.31 -14.98
C HIS A 149 2.11 -4.10 -13.91
N LYS A 150 1.75 -3.92 -12.64
CA LYS A 150 2.48 -4.53 -11.53
C LYS A 150 2.46 -6.05 -11.53
N LEU A 151 1.36 -6.69 -11.95
CA LEU A 151 1.30 -8.15 -12.08
C LEU A 151 2.28 -8.67 -13.14
N ARG A 152 2.45 -7.97 -14.27
CA ARG A 152 3.41 -8.36 -15.32
C ARG A 152 4.88 -8.18 -14.90
N HIS A 153 5.13 -7.31 -13.93
CA HIS A 153 6.46 -7.01 -13.41
C HIS A 153 6.78 -7.72 -12.07
N ASN A 154 5.90 -8.60 -11.58
CA ASN A 154 6.03 -9.30 -10.28
C ASN A 154 6.07 -8.35 -9.06
N GLU A 155 5.39 -7.21 -9.15
CA GLU A 155 5.35 -6.17 -8.11
C GLU A 155 3.97 -6.04 -7.46
N ALA A 156 3.04 -6.89 -7.89
CA ALA A 156 1.78 -7.15 -7.22
C ALA A 156 1.50 -8.66 -7.19
N LEU A 157 0.62 -9.06 -6.29
CA LEU A 157 0.05 -10.39 -6.23
C LEU A 157 -1.47 -10.27 -6.15
N ALA A 158 -2.18 -11.03 -6.97
CA ALA A 158 -3.62 -11.16 -6.89
C ALA A 158 -3.99 -12.62 -6.74
N LEU A 159 -4.87 -12.92 -5.80
CA LEU A 159 -5.38 -14.26 -5.52
C LEU A 159 -6.90 -14.24 -5.58
N THR A 160 -7.49 -15.29 -6.14
CA THR A 160 -8.93 -15.40 -6.34
C THR A 160 -9.43 -16.77 -5.92
N GLU A 161 -10.60 -16.79 -5.28
CA GLU A 161 -11.39 -18.00 -5.04
C GLU A 161 -12.58 -18.00 -5.98
N ARG A 162 -12.67 -19.00 -6.86
CA ARG A 162 -13.75 -19.14 -7.83
C ARG A 162 -14.70 -20.28 -7.43
N GLY A 163 -15.96 -20.13 -7.81
CA GLY A 163 -16.96 -21.19 -7.73
C GLY A 163 -17.76 -21.30 -9.03
N PRO A 164 -18.80 -22.15 -9.05
CA PRO A 164 -19.62 -22.37 -10.25
C PRO A 164 -20.25 -21.09 -10.82
N GLU A 165 -20.58 -20.14 -9.96
CA GLU A 165 -21.20 -18.85 -10.31
C GLU A 165 -20.18 -17.71 -10.50
N GLY A 166 -18.90 -18.04 -10.66
CA GLY A 166 -17.81 -17.07 -10.85
C GLY A 166 -17.05 -16.71 -9.58
N LEU A 167 -16.51 -15.49 -9.54
CA LEU A 167 -15.62 -15.03 -8.47
C LEU A 167 -16.34 -14.92 -7.12
N ARG A 168 -15.82 -15.61 -6.10
CA ARG A 168 -16.37 -15.62 -4.73
C ARG A 168 -15.60 -14.72 -3.79
N ALA A 169 -14.28 -14.64 -3.94
CA ALA A 169 -13.42 -13.80 -3.12
C ALA A 169 -12.14 -13.45 -3.86
N CYS A 170 -11.53 -12.32 -3.51
CA CYS A 170 -10.21 -11.92 -3.99
C CYS A 170 -9.36 -11.27 -2.89
N ALA A 171 -8.06 -11.42 -3.02
CA ALA A 171 -7.05 -10.68 -2.27
C ALA A 171 -6.08 -10.02 -3.26
N VAL A 172 -5.76 -8.75 -3.03
CA VAL A 172 -4.82 -7.98 -3.85
C VAL A 172 -3.73 -7.42 -2.93
N VAL A 173 -2.50 -7.72 -3.27
CA VAL A 173 -1.29 -7.12 -2.73
C VAL A 173 -0.73 -6.22 -3.82
N SER A 174 -0.95 -4.92 -3.73
CA SER A 174 -0.60 -3.96 -4.78
C SER A 174 0.70 -3.19 -4.54
N SER A 175 1.40 -3.53 -3.45
CA SER A 175 2.71 -2.96 -3.15
C SER A 175 3.63 -4.02 -2.58
N ILE A 176 4.77 -4.22 -3.23
CA ILE A 176 5.82 -5.15 -2.81
C ILE A 176 7.13 -4.37 -2.78
N SER A 177 7.84 -4.47 -1.65
CA SER A 177 9.18 -3.93 -1.45
C SER A 177 10.15 -5.05 -1.06
N GLN A 178 11.41 -4.72 -0.80
CA GLN A 178 12.41 -5.72 -0.43
C GLN A 178 12.04 -6.41 0.90
N ARG A 179 11.53 -5.67 1.88
CA ARG A 179 11.20 -6.18 3.22
C ARG A 179 9.72 -6.27 3.52
N GLY A 180 8.86 -5.67 2.71
CA GLY A 180 7.44 -5.57 2.97
C GLY A 180 6.55 -5.92 1.78
N ALA A 181 5.29 -6.18 2.09
CA ALA A 181 4.21 -6.26 1.13
C ALA A 181 2.93 -5.67 1.75
N ILE A 182 2.01 -5.15 0.94
CA ILE A 182 0.76 -4.54 1.43
C ILE A 182 -0.44 -5.22 0.83
N LEU A 183 -1.21 -5.92 1.66
CA LEU A 183 -2.54 -6.39 1.31
C LEU A 183 -3.49 -5.18 1.25
N SER A 184 -3.70 -4.66 0.05
CA SER A 184 -4.45 -3.44 -0.22
C SER A 184 -5.95 -3.67 -0.37
N ALA A 185 -6.35 -4.85 -0.84
CA ALA A 185 -7.76 -5.21 -0.93
C ALA A 185 -8.00 -6.67 -0.57
N LEU A 186 -9.11 -6.91 0.15
CA LEU A 186 -9.62 -8.24 0.45
C LEU A 186 -11.15 -8.16 0.42
N ALA A 187 -11.77 -8.88 -0.51
CA ALA A 187 -13.22 -8.92 -0.64
C ALA A 187 -13.73 -10.34 -0.74
N VAL A 188 -14.87 -10.58 -0.08
CA VAL A 188 -15.64 -11.82 -0.16
C VAL A 188 -17.07 -11.44 -0.49
N ARG A 189 -17.63 -12.08 -1.52
CA ARG A 189 -19.03 -11.93 -1.95
C ARG A 189 -19.96 -12.11 -0.74
N GLU A 190 -20.94 -11.22 -0.60
CA GLU A 190 -21.72 -11.06 0.64
C GLU A 190 -22.32 -12.36 1.18
N GLY A 191 -23.04 -13.12 0.35
CA GLY A 191 -23.63 -14.41 0.74
C GLY A 191 -22.62 -15.54 1.02
N MET A 192 -21.34 -15.33 0.76
CA MET A 192 -20.25 -16.31 0.97
C MET A 192 -19.34 -15.93 2.15
N ARG A 193 -19.66 -14.85 2.87
CA ARG A 193 -18.89 -14.41 4.04
C ARG A 193 -19.01 -15.42 5.19
N ARG A 194 -18.05 -15.36 6.12
CA ARG A 194 -17.96 -16.25 7.31
C ARG A 194 -17.76 -17.74 7.00
N GLN A 195 -17.37 -18.09 5.77
CA GLN A 195 -17.00 -19.46 5.35
C GLN A 195 -15.48 -19.70 5.27
N GLY A 196 -14.69 -18.82 5.91
CA GLY A 196 -13.23 -18.89 5.93
C GLY A 196 -12.52 -18.49 4.62
N LEU A 197 -13.24 -18.06 3.57
CA LEU A 197 -12.65 -17.66 2.28
C LEU A 197 -11.60 -16.55 2.43
N GLY A 198 -11.93 -15.49 3.17
CA GLY A 198 -11.00 -14.38 3.41
C GLY A 198 -9.76 -14.83 4.16
N SER A 199 -9.91 -15.63 5.22
CA SER A 199 -8.79 -16.16 6.00
C SER A 199 -7.88 -17.06 5.17
N ARG A 200 -8.44 -17.90 4.29
CA ARG A 200 -7.65 -18.74 3.36
C ARG A 200 -6.86 -17.89 2.38
N LEU A 201 -7.48 -16.86 1.80
CA LEU A 201 -6.80 -15.95 0.88
C LEU A 201 -5.67 -15.17 1.54
N VAL A 202 -5.86 -14.69 2.77
CA VAL A 202 -4.79 -14.00 3.51
C VAL A 202 -3.62 -14.94 3.77
N ARG A 203 -3.88 -16.15 4.29
CA ARG A 203 -2.82 -17.14 4.54
C ARG A 203 -2.09 -17.56 3.26
N ARG A 204 -2.81 -17.66 2.14
CA ARG A 204 -2.20 -17.92 0.84
C ARG A 204 -1.37 -16.74 0.37
N ALA A 205 -1.81 -15.50 0.58
CA ALA A 205 -1.00 -14.32 0.26
C ALA A 205 0.28 -14.29 1.10
N GLU A 206 0.18 -14.55 2.41
CA GLU A 206 1.29 -14.65 3.35
C GLU A 206 2.37 -15.63 2.88
N SER A 207 1.97 -16.80 2.38
CA SER A 207 2.94 -17.80 1.92
C SER A 207 3.80 -17.34 0.75
N TYR A 208 3.35 -16.37 -0.06
CA TYR A 208 4.17 -15.80 -1.16
C TYR A 208 5.20 -14.76 -0.69
N PHE A 209 5.24 -14.45 0.60
CA PHE A 209 6.13 -13.43 1.15
C PHE A 209 6.94 -13.94 2.35
N PRO A 210 7.65 -15.07 2.23
CA PRO A 210 8.46 -15.60 3.34
C PRO A 210 9.50 -14.57 3.78
N GLY A 211 9.67 -14.43 5.10
CA GLY A 211 10.61 -13.48 5.72
C GLY A 211 10.27 -11.99 5.55
N LYS A 212 9.14 -11.63 4.93
CA LYS A 212 8.71 -10.24 4.77
C LYS A 212 7.65 -9.85 5.80
N MET A 213 7.45 -8.54 5.95
CA MET A 213 6.34 -7.97 6.73
C MET A 213 5.13 -7.77 5.82
N LEU A 214 4.00 -8.40 6.13
CA LEU A 214 2.74 -8.13 5.44
C LEU A 214 1.97 -7.05 6.20
N TYR A 215 1.63 -5.96 5.51
CA TYR A 215 0.91 -4.83 6.07
C TYR A 215 -0.52 -4.73 5.56
N VAL A 216 -1.40 -4.14 6.37
CA VAL A 216 -2.77 -3.78 5.98
C VAL A 216 -3.05 -2.37 6.47
N PHE A 217 -3.50 -1.49 5.56
CA PHE A 217 -4.00 -0.16 5.90
C PHE A 217 -5.50 -0.28 6.13
N ARG A 218 -5.89 -0.57 7.37
CA ARG A 218 -7.27 -0.89 7.72
C ARG A 218 -8.00 0.38 8.10
N GLU A 219 -9.09 0.70 7.41
CA GLU A 219 -9.99 1.79 7.81
C GLU A 219 -10.45 1.66 9.27
N GLN A 220 -10.73 2.80 9.89
CA GLN A 220 -11.23 2.86 11.26
C GLN A 220 -12.47 1.97 11.43
N HIS A 221 -12.54 1.25 12.54
CA HIS A 221 -13.66 0.40 12.93
C HIS A 221 -14.01 -0.78 12.00
N LYS A 222 -13.36 -0.97 10.85
CA LYS A 222 -13.60 -2.11 9.96
C LYS A 222 -12.75 -3.33 10.35
N ASN A 223 -13.32 -4.54 10.26
CA ASN A 223 -12.61 -5.84 10.23
C ASN A 223 -11.54 -6.08 11.32
N LYS A 224 -11.64 -5.45 12.49
CA LYS A 224 -10.63 -5.56 13.57
C LYS A 224 -10.42 -7.00 14.03
N GLU A 225 -11.49 -7.69 14.44
CA GLU A 225 -11.41 -9.05 14.97
C GLU A 225 -10.97 -10.06 13.90
N PHE A 226 -11.30 -9.82 12.64
CA PHE A 226 -10.85 -10.65 11.52
C PHE A 226 -9.32 -10.67 11.43
N TYR A 227 -8.67 -9.51 11.32
CA TYR A 227 -7.21 -9.45 11.22
C TYR A 227 -6.52 -9.89 12.52
N LYS A 228 -7.09 -9.56 13.68
CA LYS A 228 -6.58 -10.03 14.98
C LYS A 228 -6.55 -11.56 15.05
N SER A 229 -7.59 -12.25 14.56
CA SER A 229 -7.65 -13.72 14.52
C SER A 229 -6.60 -14.36 13.59
N LEU A 230 -6.03 -13.56 12.68
CA LEU A 230 -4.97 -13.98 11.75
C LEU A 230 -3.56 -13.61 12.24
N GLY A 231 -3.41 -13.08 13.45
CA GLY A 231 -2.10 -12.74 14.03
C GLY A 231 -1.61 -11.33 13.70
N PHE A 232 -2.41 -10.50 13.01
CA PHE A 232 -2.02 -9.12 12.74
C PHE A 232 -2.05 -8.26 14.01
N THR A 233 -1.03 -7.43 14.16
CA THR A 233 -0.89 -6.48 15.28
C THR A 233 -0.84 -5.05 14.76
N LYS A 234 -1.36 -4.09 15.53
CA LYS A 234 -1.25 -2.66 15.18
C LYS A 234 0.21 -2.21 15.27
N THR A 235 0.68 -1.46 14.28
CA THR A 235 2.05 -0.91 14.26
C THR A 235 2.11 0.60 14.00
N ASP A 236 1.08 1.18 13.39
CA ASP A 236 1.00 2.63 13.15
C ASP A 236 -0.48 3.03 12.98
N THR A 237 -0.72 4.32 12.78
CA THR A 237 -2.03 4.87 12.40
C THR A 237 -1.83 5.72 11.15
N TRP A 238 -2.61 5.45 10.10
CA TRP A 238 -2.56 6.23 8.87
C TRP A 238 -3.65 7.30 8.89
N VAL A 239 -3.32 8.44 8.29
CA VAL A 239 -4.21 9.58 8.08
C VAL A 239 -4.22 9.89 6.59
N HIS A 240 -5.42 10.10 6.07
CA HIS A 240 -5.66 10.75 4.80
C HIS A 240 -6.19 12.17 5.06
N SER A 241 -5.66 13.17 4.36
CA SER A 241 -6.13 14.57 4.46
C SER A 241 -6.15 15.21 3.09
N LEU A 242 -7.09 16.14 2.89
CA LEU A 242 -7.06 17.05 1.75
C LEU A 242 -6.17 18.25 2.09
N LEU A 243 -5.50 18.81 1.08
CA LEU A 243 -4.62 19.97 1.21
C LEU A 243 -5.28 21.23 0.65
#